data_AF-A0A969C9M9-F1
#
_entry.id   AF-A0A969C9M9-F1
#
_cell.length_a   1.000
_cell.length_b   1.000
_cell.length_c   1.000
_cell.angle_alpha   90.00
_cell.angle_beta   90.00
_cell.angle_gamma   90.00
#
_symmetry.space_group_name_H-M   'P 1'
#
loop_
_entity.id
_entity.type
_entity.pdbx_description
1 polymer ?
#
loop_
_entity_poly.entity_id
_entity_poly.type
_entity_poly.pdbx_seq_one_letter_code
_entity_poly.pdbx_strand_id
1 'polypeptide(L)'
;HPIHGSWRFHSGIDLAADMGVPVVAPLSGTISTADFIGGYGLTITVDHSAGKTQTLFGHLSEIFVRPGQFVRQGEVIGRVGSTGDSTGPHLHFEVRQQDGQGSWVAVDPSRYLEGSVAQLMNVLRNEPLQLSPIPIAQNPFKIKPSL
;
A
#
# COMPACT_ATOMS: atom_id res chain seq x y z
N HIS A 1 -10.30 10.16 -16.06
CA HIS A 1 -11.61 10.12 -16.74
C HIS A 1 -11.83 8.76 -17.39
N PRO A 2 -12.86 7.99 -17.01
CA PRO A 2 -13.26 6.78 -17.73
C PRO A 2 -14.08 7.20 -18.97
N ILE A 3 -13.44 7.93 -19.88
CA ILE A 3 -13.97 8.24 -21.21
C ILE A 3 -12.87 8.41 -22.27
N HIS A 4 -11.59 8.19 -21.92
CA HIS A 4 -10.53 8.10 -22.92
C HIS A 4 -9.76 6.78 -22.71
N GLY A 5 -10.01 5.85 -23.63
CA GLY A 5 -9.31 4.57 -23.79
C GLY A 5 -7.83 4.76 -24.10
N SER A 6 -7.07 5.21 -23.10
CA SER A 6 -5.63 5.04 -23.05
C SER A 6 -5.34 3.88 -22.11
N TRP A 7 -4.65 2.87 -22.62
CA TRP A 7 -3.97 1.86 -21.80
C TRP A 7 -2.85 2.58 -21.02
N ARG A 8 -3.22 3.33 -19.98
CA ARG A 8 -2.29 3.73 -18.93
C ARG A 8 -2.34 2.60 -17.92
N PHE A 9 -1.24 1.86 -17.82
CA PHE A 9 -1.03 0.86 -16.78
C PHE A 9 -1.53 1.40 -15.43
N HIS A 10 -2.34 0.60 -14.74
CA HIS A 10 -3.14 1.00 -13.57
C HIS A 10 -2.30 1.75 -12.53
N SER A 11 -2.71 2.98 -12.23
CA SER A 11 -2.01 3.88 -11.30
C SER A 11 -2.22 3.54 -9.82
N GLY A 12 -3.03 2.54 -9.50
CA GLY A 12 -3.40 2.14 -8.14
C GLY A 12 -4.53 1.11 -8.17
N ILE A 13 -4.95 0.64 -7.00
CA ILE A 13 -6.15 -0.18 -6.81
C ILE A 13 -7.10 0.51 -5.83
N ASP A 14 -8.38 0.56 -6.19
CA ASP A 14 -9.43 1.08 -5.31
C ASP A 14 -10.08 -0.08 -4.57
N LEU A 15 -10.05 0.01 -3.24
CA LEU A 15 -10.55 -1.01 -2.34
C LEU A 15 -11.79 -0.47 -1.64
N ALA A 16 -12.97 -0.93 -2.10
CA ALA A 16 -14.22 -0.59 -1.44
C ALA A 16 -14.18 -1.06 0.02
N ALA A 17 -14.43 -0.13 0.92
CA ALA A 17 -14.45 -0.36 2.36
C ALA A 17 -15.30 0.73 3.02
N ASP A 18 -15.95 0.38 4.13
CA ASP A 18 -16.79 1.32 4.84
C ASP A 18 -15.98 2.50 5.41
N MET A 19 -16.65 3.66 5.52
CA MET A 19 -16.07 4.85 6.16
C MET A 19 -15.56 4.50 7.57
N GLY A 20 -14.32 4.89 7.88
CA GLY A 20 -13.75 4.72 9.21
C GLY A 20 -13.05 3.36 9.45
N VAL A 21 -13.11 2.41 8.50
CA VAL A 21 -12.37 1.14 8.59
C VAL A 21 -10.88 1.42 8.80
N PRO A 22 -10.20 0.75 9.75
CA PRO A 22 -8.77 0.95 9.98
C PRO A 22 -7.91 0.61 8.76
N VAL A 23 -6.97 1.49 8.44
CA VAL A 23 -5.94 1.26 7.41
C VAL A 23 -4.63 0.91 8.09
N VAL A 24 -4.01 -0.19 7.66
CA VAL A 24 -2.76 -0.71 8.26
C VAL A 24 -1.59 -0.65 7.29
N ALA A 25 -0.38 -0.48 7.82
CA ALA A 25 0.84 -0.54 7.03
C ALA A 25 1.09 -1.98 6.52
N PRO A 26 1.17 -2.23 5.21
CA PRO A 26 1.35 -3.56 4.64
C PRO A 26 2.78 -4.10 4.86
N LEU A 27 3.75 -3.21 5.05
CA LEU A 27 5.14 -3.48 5.37
C LEU A 27 5.65 -2.42 6.34
N SER A 28 6.67 -2.77 7.13
CA SER A 28 7.36 -1.79 7.98
C SER A 28 8.07 -0.74 7.12
N GLY A 29 8.16 0.49 7.60
CA GLY A 29 8.77 1.58 6.85
C GLY A 29 8.71 2.91 7.59
N THR A 30 9.13 3.97 6.90
CA THR A 30 9.10 5.34 7.43
C THR A 30 8.06 6.14 6.67
N ILE A 31 7.20 6.87 7.39
CA ILE A 31 6.22 7.78 6.79
C ILE A 31 6.96 8.89 6.07
N SER A 32 6.77 9.00 4.75
CA SER A 32 7.32 10.09 3.94
C SER A 32 6.34 11.24 3.78
N THR A 33 5.04 10.97 3.75
CA THR A 33 3.99 12.01 3.70
C THR A 33 2.79 11.58 4.51
N ALA A 34 2.13 12.56 5.13
CA ALA A 34 0.92 12.41 5.93
C ALA A 34 0.18 13.77 5.89
N ASP A 35 -0.49 14.05 4.77
CA ASP A 35 -1.06 15.37 4.46
C ASP A 35 -2.19 15.28 3.42
N PHE A 36 -2.88 16.39 3.13
CA PHE A 36 -3.86 16.51 2.05
C PHE A 36 -3.16 16.76 0.70
N ILE A 37 -3.26 15.82 -0.24
CA ILE A 37 -2.58 15.89 -1.55
C ILE A 37 -3.59 15.91 -2.69
N GLY A 38 -4.10 17.10 -3.02
CA GLY A 38 -4.94 17.32 -4.20
C GLY A 38 -6.08 16.30 -4.33
N GLY A 39 -6.18 15.66 -5.50
CA GLY A 39 -7.21 14.66 -5.78
C GLY A 39 -7.13 13.40 -4.90
N TYR A 40 -5.98 13.06 -4.33
CA TYR A 40 -5.86 11.94 -3.38
C TYR A 40 -6.52 12.25 -2.02
N GLY A 41 -6.80 13.53 -1.70
CA GLY A 41 -7.30 13.90 -0.39
C GLY A 41 -6.28 13.65 0.72
N LEU A 42 -6.75 13.31 1.91
CA LEU A 42 -5.86 12.91 3.01
C LEU A 42 -5.09 11.65 2.62
N THR A 43 -3.78 11.77 2.63
CA THR A 43 -2.87 10.81 2.03
C THR A 43 -1.73 10.48 2.97
N ILE A 44 -1.41 9.19 3.08
CA ILE A 44 -0.20 8.71 3.71
C ILE A 44 0.67 8.04 2.65
N THR A 45 1.98 8.31 2.67
CA THR A 45 2.97 7.51 1.94
C THR A 45 3.99 6.92 2.90
N VAL A 46 4.38 5.67 2.64
CA VAL A 46 5.34 4.93 3.47
C VAL A 46 6.48 4.45 2.58
N ASP A 47 7.71 4.86 2.93
CA ASP A 47 8.92 4.41 2.27
C ASP A 47 9.41 3.11 2.92
N HIS A 48 9.65 2.10 2.08
CA HIS A 48 10.08 0.77 2.46
C HIS A 48 11.47 0.45 1.90
N SER A 49 12.10 -0.63 2.40
CA SER A 49 13.28 -1.26 1.79
C SER A 49 14.41 -0.29 1.41
N ALA A 50 14.78 0.59 2.34
CA ALA A 50 15.80 1.64 2.15
C ALA A 50 15.51 2.61 0.98
N GLY A 51 14.23 2.95 0.75
CA GLY A 51 13.83 3.97 -0.21
C GLY A 51 13.63 3.47 -1.64
N LYS A 52 13.57 2.15 -1.87
CA LYS A 52 13.36 1.58 -3.22
C LYS A 52 11.91 1.33 -3.58
N THR A 53 11.04 1.26 -2.57
CA THR A 53 9.62 0.99 -2.74
C THR A 53 8.85 1.89 -1.81
N GLN A 54 7.73 2.43 -2.29
CA GLN A 54 6.83 3.25 -1.50
C GLN A 54 5.41 2.71 -1.64
N THR A 55 4.61 2.82 -0.58
CA THR A 55 3.16 2.63 -0.67
C THR A 55 2.43 3.94 -0.46
N LEU A 56 1.29 4.12 -1.13
CA LEU A 56 0.41 5.28 -0.96
C LEU A 56 -0.98 4.81 -0.52
N PHE A 57 -1.58 5.56 0.41
CA PHE A 57 -2.93 5.39 0.93
C PHE A 57 -3.68 6.71 0.75
N GLY A 58 -4.60 6.79 -0.19
CA GLY A 58 -5.40 7.97 -0.49
C GLY A 58 -6.84 7.87 0.03
N HIS A 59 -7.54 8.99 -0.09
CA HIS A 59 -8.94 9.22 0.30
C HIS A 59 -9.22 8.98 1.79
N LEU A 60 -8.21 9.08 2.66
CA LEU A 60 -8.38 8.81 4.09
C LEU A 60 -9.36 9.79 4.75
N SER A 61 -9.98 9.37 5.85
CA SER A 61 -10.79 10.26 6.70
C SER A 61 -10.00 10.83 7.86
N GLU A 62 -8.98 10.10 8.30
CA GLU A 62 -8.15 10.43 9.45
C GLU A 62 -6.75 9.84 9.28
N ILE A 63 -5.74 10.55 9.79
CA ILE A 63 -4.33 10.17 9.76
C ILE A 63 -3.83 10.10 11.21
N PHE A 64 -3.19 8.98 11.59
CA PHE A 64 -2.67 8.76 12.95
C PHE A 64 -1.16 8.89 13.08
N VAL A 65 -0.49 9.15 11.97
CA VAL A 65 0.97 9.16 11.87
C VAL A 65 1.47 10.50 11.32
N ARG A 66 2.76 10.76 11.46
CA ARG A 66 3.40 11.99 10.97
C ARG A 66 4.64 11.69 10.13
N PRO A 67 5.07 12.59 9.23
CA PRO A 67 6.29 12.40 8.45
C PRO A 67 7.51 12.14 9.35
N GLY A 68 8.38 11.22 8.92
CA GLY A 68 9.55 10.76 9.67
C GLY A 68 9.27 9.70 10.74
N GLN A 69 8.01 9.38 11.04
CA GLN A 69 7.66 8.30 11.95
C GLN A 69 7.97 6.93 11.32
N PHE A 70 8.57 6.03 12.09
CA PHE A 70 8.69 4.63 11.71
C PHE A 70 7.43 3.87 12.12
N VAL A 71 6.88 3.03 11.22
CA VAL A 71 5.72 2.17 11.46
C VAL A 71 6.07 0.71 11.19
N ARG A 72 5.46 -0.19 11.95
CA ARG A 72 5.60 -1.64 11.77
C ARG A 72 4.55 -2.17 10.81
N GLN A 73 4.86 -3.27 10.13
CA GLN A 73 3.85 -4.04 9.41
C GLN A 73 2.66 -4.36 10.33
N GLY A 74 1.45 -4.12 9.84
CA GLY A 74 0.18 -4.31 10.56
C GLY A 74 -0.21 -3.16 11.50
N GLU A 75 0.64 -2.15 11.68
CA GLU A 75 0.32 -0.97 12.48
C GLU A 75 -0.78 -0.13 11.81
N VAL A 76 -1.76 0.33 12.59
CA VAL A 76 -2.83 1.21 12.09
C VAL A 76 -2.27 2.60 11.86
N ILE A 77 -2.41 3.11 10.64
CA ILE A 77 -1.84 4.40 10.21
C ILE A 77 -2.91 5.48 9.94
N GLY A 78 -4.16 5.07 9.75
CA GLY A 78 -5.27 5.98 9.49
C GLY A 78 -6.61 5.23 9.36
N ARG A 79 -7.59 5.90 8.76
CA ARG A 79 -8.92 5.34 8.49
C ARG A 79 -9.36 5.59 7.07
N VAL A 80 -10.08 4.62 6.49
CA VAL A 80 -10.76 4.74 5.20
C VAL A 80 -11.68 5.95 5.23
N GLY A 81 -11.71 6.69 4.12
CA GLY A 81 -12.52 7.88 3.97
C GLY A 81 -13.10 8.05 2.58
N SER A 82 -13.45 9.29 2.27
CA SER A 82 -13.92 9.73 0.95
C SER A 82 -13.45 11.16 0.66
N THR A 83 -12.27 11.55 1.16
CA THR A 83 -11.70 12.89 0.94
C THR A 83 -11.06 12.99 -0.45
N GLY A 84 -10.88 14.21 -0.97
CA GLY A 84 -10.36 14.42 -2.32
C GLY A 84 -11.38 14.08 -3.41
N ASP A 85 -10.90 13.64 -4.57
CA ASP A 85 -11.73 13.30 -5.74
C ASP A 85 -12.26 11.87 -5.61
N SER A 86 -13.21 11.67 -4.69
CA SER A 86 -13.84 10.37 -4.42
C SER A 86 -15.37 10.44 -4.58
N THR A 87 -15.97 9.38 -5.15
CA THR A 87 -17.43 9.25 -5.31
C THR A 87 -18.11 8.53 -4.14
N GLY A 88 -17.33 7.98 -3.19
CA GLY A 88 -17.83 7.29 -2.01
C GLY A 88 -16.72 6.60 -1.21
N PRO A 89 -17.00 6.05 -0.02
CA PRO A 89 -15.98 5.47 0.84
C PRO A 89 -15.20 4.33 0.18
N HIS A 90 -13.88 4.51 0.05
CA HIS A 90 -12.93 3.50 -0.41
C HIS A 90 -11.49 3.90 -0.04
N LEU A 91 -10.57 2.94 -0.10
CA LEU A 91 -9.14 3.18 0.00
C LEU A 91 -8.51 3.15 -1.40
N HIS A 92 -7.89 4.25 -1.82
CA HIS A 92 -7.00 4.24 -2.97
C HIS A 92 -5.61 3.78 -2.51
N PHE A 93 -5.10 2.68 -3.08
CA PHE A 93 -3.82 2.10 -2.70
C PHE A 93 -2.88 1.99 -3.90
N GLU A 94 -1.63 2.41 -3.71
CA GLU A 94 -0.59 2.24 -4.74
C GLU A 94 0.67 1.58 -4.16
N VAL A 95 1.37 0.84 -5.01
CA VAL A 95 2.78 0.50 -4.82
C VAL A 95 3.58 1.28 -5.85
N ARG A 96 4.66 1.92 -5.40
CA ARG A 96 5.51 2.81 -6.20
C ARG A 96 6.96 2.38 -6.13
N GLN A 97 7.69 2.60 -7.22
CA GLN A 97 9.14 2.47 -7.29
C GLN A 97 9.76 3.73 -7.85
N GLN A 98 11.01 4.00 -7.49
CA GLN A 98 11.76 5.06 -8.16
C GLN A 98 12.11 4.63 -9.58
N ASP A 99 11.89 5.50 -10.55
CA ASP A 99 12.48 5.37 -11.88
C ASP A 99 14.00 5.69 -11.84
N GLY A 100 14.67 5.54 -12.99
CA GLY A 100 16.11 5.84 -13.11
C GLY A 100 16.46 7.32 -12.89
N GLN A 101 15.46 8.18 -12.73
CA GLN A 101 15.57 9.62 -12.53
C GLN A 101 15.17 10.03 -11.10
N GLY A 102 14.82 9.06 -10.23
CA GLY A 102 14.44 9.29 -8.83
C GLY A 102 12.98 9.68 -8.61
N SER A 103 12.13 9.64 -9.64
CA SER A 103 10.70 9.93 -9.52
C SER A 103 9.93 8.69 -9.12
N TRP A 104 8.93 8.84 -8.26
CA TRP A 104 8.04 7.74 -7.88
C TRP A 104 7.03 7.44 -8.98
N VAL A 105 7.03 6.18 -9.45
CA VAL A 105 6.13 5.69 -10.47
C VAL A 105 5.33 4.53 -9.91
N ALA A 106 4.00 4.59 -10.03
CA ALA A 106 3.11 3.50 -9.66
C ALA A 106 3.41 2.25 -10.52
N VAL A 107 3.47 1.10 -9.87
CA VAL A 107 3.71 -0.20 -10.51
C VAL A 107 2.57 -1.14 -10.18
N ASP A 108 2.41 -2.19 -10.98
CA ASP A 108 1.42 -3.23 -10.70
C ASP A 108 1.67 -3.84 -9.32
N PRO A 109 0.74 -3.65 -8.36
CA PRO A 109 0.93 -4.16 -7.01
C PRO A 109 0.96 -5.70 -7.00
N SER A 110 0.42 -6.38 -8.04
CA SER A 110 0.38 -7.85 -8.21
C SER A 110 1.67 -8.56 -7.86
N ARG A 111 2.80 -7.96 -8.27
CA ARG A 111 4.15 -8.50 -8.08
C ARG A 111 4.65 -8.44 -6.64
N TYR A 112 3.93 -7.71 -5.78
CA TYR A 112 4.21 -7.54 -4.36
C TYR A 112 3.12 -8.20 -3.48
N LEU A 113 2.08 -8.82 -4.09
CA LEU A 113 0.85 -9.27 -3.40
C LEU A 113 0.95 -10.59 -2.65
N GLU A 114 2.03 -11.37 -2.77
CA GLU A 114 2.02 -12.74 -2.20
C GLU A 114 1.90 -12.79 -0.66
N GLY A 115 1.94 -11.65 0.07
CA GLY A 115 1.59 -11.64 1.49
C GLY A 115 1.05 -10.32 2.08
N SER A 116 1.52 -9.15 1.63
CA SER A 116 1.27 -7.89 2.34
C SER A 116 -0.08 -7.22 2.03
N VAL A 117 -0.52 -7.28 0.77
CA VAL A 117 -1.84 -6.78 0.38
C VAL A 117 -2.93 -7.78 0.69
N ALA A 118 -2.65 -9.09 0.72
CA ALA A 118 -3.60 -10.07 1.21
C ALA A 118 -4.03 -9.75 2.66
N GLN A 119 -3.08 -9.36 3.52
CA GLN A 119 -3.36 -8.90 4.87
C GLN A 119 -4.24 -7.63 4.88
N LEU A 120 -3.89 -6.62 4.08
CA LEU A 120 -4.70 -5.40 3.94
C LEU A 120 -6.12 -5.71 3.48
N MET A 121 -6.25 -6.53 2.44
CA MET A 121 -7.53 -6.98 1.91
C MET A 121 -8.33 -7.78 2.93
N ASN A 122 -7.68 -8.57 3.78
CA ASN A 122 -8.35 -9.34 4.82
C ASN A 122 -8.90 -8.42 5.93
N VAL A 123 -8.10 -7.42 6.33
CA VAL A 123 -8.53 -6.38 7.29
C VAL A 123 -9.67 -5.53 6.73
N LEU A 124 -9.59 -5.12 5.46
CA LEU A 124 -10.62 -4.29 4.83
C LEU A 124 -11.94 -5.04 4.57
N ARG A 125 -11.88 -6.35 4.33
CA ARG A 125 -13.09 -7.18 4.15
C ARG A 125 -13.73 -7.62 5.48
N ASN A 126 -13.17 -7.22 6.62
CA ASN A 126 -13.66 -7.63 7.94
C ASN A 126 -13.68 -9.17 8.14
N GLU A 127 -12.83 -9.89 7.40
CA GLU A 127 -12.73 -11.34 7.49
C GLU A 127 -11.74 -11.72 8.61
N PRO A 128 -12.06 -12.69 9.49
CA PRO A 128 -11.13 -13.14 10.52
C PRO A 128 -9.83 -13.64 9.86
N LEU A 129 -8.69 -13.25 10.44
CA LEU A 129 -7.35 -13.64 9.99
C LEU A 129 -7.22 -15.17 9.91
N GLN A 130 -7.47 -15.76 8.75
CA GLN A 130 -7.00 -17.10 8.44
C GLN A 130 -5.54 -16.98 7.99
N LEU A 131 -4.63 -17.28 8.91
CA LEU A 131 -3.22 -17.48 8.61
C LEU A 131 -3.09 -18.72 7.71
N SER A 132 -3.13 -18.54 6.40
CA SER A 132 -2.58 -19.55 5.50
C SER A 132 -1.05 -19.39 5.49
N PRO A 133 -0.28 -20.48 5.69
CA PRO A 133 1.17 -20.40 5.64
C PRO A 133 1.60 -19.97 4.23
N ILE A 134 2.32 -18.85 4.16
CA ILE A 134 3.00 -18.41 2.94
C ILE A 134 3.91 -19.56 2.51
N PRO A 135 3.80 -20.09 1.28
CA PRO A 135 4.76 -21.07 0.79
C PRO A 135 6.12 -20.38 0.74
N ILE A 136 7.04 -20.88 1.58
CA ILE A 136 8.45 -20.49 1.52
C ILE A 136 8.93 -20.86 0.12
N ALA A 137 9.15 -19.86 -0.73
CA ALA A 137 9.84 -20.05 -2.00
C ALA A 137 11.18 -20.72 -1.68
N GLN A 138 11.32 -21.97 -2.09
CA GLN A 138 12.55 -22.72 -1.93
C GLN A 138 13.65 -22.00 -2.70
N ASN A 139 14.63 -21.48 -1.96
CA ASN A 139 15.83 -20.90 -2.50
C ASN A 139 16.61 -21.99 -3.27
N PRO A 140 16.89 -21.86 -4.59
CA PRO A 140 17.55 -22.92 -5.36
C PRO A 140 19.08 -22.99 -5.18
N PHE A 141 19.68 -22.21 -4.27
CA PHE A 141 21.12 -22.28 -4.04
C PHE A 141 21.51 -23.44 -3.12
N LYS A 142 21.77 -24.60 -3.74
CA LYS A 142 22.57 -25.69 -3.16
C LYS A 142 24.00 -25.19 -2.92
N ILE A 143 24.38 -24.99 -1.66
CA ILE A 143 25.78 -24.96 -1.26
C ILE A 143 26.15 -26.38 -0.85
N LYS A 144 27.01 -27.05 -1.63
CA LYS A 144 27.64 -28.31 -1.21
C LYS A 144 28.76 -28.00 -0.22
N PRO A 145 28.88 -28.70 0.93
CA PRO A 145 30.10 -28.70 1.70
C PRO A 145 31.15 -29.56 0.98
N SER A 146 32.32 -28.98 0.78
CA SER A 146 33.57 -29.70 0.53
C SER A 146 34.14 -30.18 1.86
N LEU A 147 34.21 -31.50 2.04
CA LEU A 147 35.34 -32.32 2.50
C LEU A 147 34.83 -33.75 2.79
#